data_AF-A0A532DFK9-F1
#
_entry.id   AF-A0A532DFK9-F1
#
_cell.length_a   1.000
_cell.length_b   1.000
_cell.length_c   1.000
_cell.angle_alpha   90.00
_cell.angle_beta   90.00
_cell.angle_gamma   90.00
#
_symmetry.space_group_name_H-M   'P 1'
#
loop_
_entity.id
_entity.type
_entity.pdbx_description
1 polymer ?
#
loop_
_entity_poly.entity_id
_entity_poly.type
_entity_poly.pdbx_seq_one_letter_code
_entity_poly.pdbx_strand_id
1 'polypeptide(L)'
;MLAKKTSKNQVTLPKKILKEIPDTDYFDVSLREGSVVLRPVTVAEHGSRLASIRKKIRDLGIKSSDIGQAIQWARERGRRQR
;
A
#
# COMPACT_ATOMS: atom_id res chain seq x y z
N MET A 1 -1.08 28.74 0.45
CA MET A 1 -2.10 28.74 -0.63
C MET A 1 -3.32 28.00 -0.14
N LEU A 2 -4.52 28.53 -0.38
CA LEU A 2 -5.79 27.93 0.06
C LEU A 2 -6.54 27.42 -1.17
N ALA A 3 -7.16 26.25 -1.06
CA ALA A 3 -8.04 25.70 -2.09
C ALA A 3 -9.48 25.64 -1.57
N LYS A 4 -10.44 26.04 -2.41
CA LYS A 4 -11.86 26.00 -2.04
C LYS A 4 -12.48 24.67 -2.47
N LYS A 5 -13.32 24.11 -1.60
CA LYS A 5 -14.16 22.96 -1.92
C LYS A 5 -15.33 23.40 -2.81
N THR A 6 -15.51 22.73 -3.95
CA THR A 6 -16.65 22.98 -4.86
C THR A 6 -17.95 22.39 -4.31
N SER A 7 -19.08 22.74 -4.92
CA SER A 7 -20.39 22.15 -4.61
C SER A 7 -20.45 20.64 -4.81
N LYS A 8 -19.59 20.10 -5.69
CA LYS A 8 -19.43 18.65 -5.92
C LYS A 8 -18.43 17.99 -4.98
N ASN A 9 -18.04 18.67 -3.90
CA ASN A 9 -17.03 18.22 -2.94
C ASN A 9 -15.62 18.01 -3.53
N GLN A 10 -15.28 18.68 -4.63
CA GLN A 10 -13.95 18.59 -5.24
C GLN A 10 -13.03 19.67 -4.68
N VAL A 11 -11.74 19.36 -4.55
CA VAL A 11 -10.68 20.31 -4.20
C VAL A 11 -9.62 20.25 -5.31
N THR A 12 -9.33 21.39 -5.94
CA THR A 12 -8.32 21.46 -6.99
C THR A 12 -6.95 21.68 -6.38
N LEU A 13 -6.02 20.76 -6.68
CA LEU A 13 -4.62 20.92 -6.28
C LEU A 13 -3.93 21.96 -7.16
N PRO A 14 -3.25 22.95 -6.59
CA PRO A 14 -2.54 23.93 -7.39
C PRO A 14 -1.32 23.35 -8.11
N LYS A 15 -1.11 23.79 -9.36
CA LYS A 15 0.00 23.32 -10.23
C LYS A 15 1.38 23.37 -9.56
N LYS A 16 1.65 24.35 -8.70
CA LYS A 16 2.93 24.46 -7.98
C LYS A 16 3.21 23.24 -7.10
N ILE A 17 2.20 22.69 -6.44
CA ILE A 17 2.36 21.51 -5.57
C ILE A 17 2.49 20.24 -6.41
N LEU A 18 1.72 20.12 -7.50
CA LEU A 18 1.80 18.96 -8.39
C LEU A 18 3.18 18.78 -9.03
N LYS A 19 3.94 19.86 -9.23
CA LYS A 19 5.32 19.79 -9.75
C LYS A 19 6.31 19.14 -8.78
N GLU A 20 6.01 19.12 -7.49
CA GLU A 20 6.86 18.53 -6.45
C GLU A 20 6.58 17.03 -6.25
N ILE A 21 5.59 16.49 -6.96
CA ILE A 21 5.11 15.12 -6.82
C ILE A 21 5.35 14.39 -8.16
N PRO A 22 5.71 13.09 -8.15
CA PRO A 22 5.81 12.29 -9.37
C PRO A 22 4.51 12.33 -10.19
N ASP A 23 4.64 12.21 -11.51
CA ASP A 23 3.49 12.12 -12.40
C ASP A 23 2.65 10.90 -12.02
N THR A 24 1.37 11.13 -11.70
CA THR A 24 0.49 10.13 -11.12
C THR A 24 -0.97 10.48 -11.38
N ASP A 25 -1.69 9.50 -11.92
CA ASP A 25 -3.12 9.64 -12.25
C ASP A 25 -4.05 9.42 -11.05
N TYR A 26 -3.60 8.67 -10.03
CA TYR A 26 -4.44 8.23 -8.93
C TYR A 26 -3.81 8.46 -7.56
N PHE A 27 -4.64 8.87 -6.60
CA PHE A 27 -4.23 9.07 -5.22
C PHE A 27 -5.06 8.16 -4.31
N ASP A 28 -4.37 7.47 -3.40
CA ASP A 28 -4.98 6.89 -2.22
C ASP A 28 -5.31 8.02 -1.23
N VAL A 29 -6.57 8.08 -0.78
CA VAL A 29 -7.10 9.18 0.03
C VAL A 29 -7.44 8.65 1.42
N SER A 30 -6.80 9.21 2.45
CA SER A 30 -7.06 8.84 3.84
C SER A 30 -7.13 10.04 4.76
N LEU A 31 -7.75 9.87 5.93
CA LEU A 31 -7.71 10.84 7.02
C LEU A 31 -6.67 10.41 8.04
N ARG A 32 -5.77 11.32 8.41
CA ARG A 32 -4.80 11.13 9.50
C ARG A 32 -4.72 12.41 10.30
N GLU A 33 -5.00 12.34 11.60
CA GLU A 33 -4.84 13.48 12.52
C GLU A 33 -5.57 14.75 12.05
N GLY A 34 -6.80 14.60 11.53
CA GLY A 34 -7.59 15.71 10.99
C GLY A 34 -7.11 16.23 9.63
N SER A 35 -6.06 15.65 9.05
CA SER A 35 -5.54 15.99 7.73
C SER A 35 -6.00 14.98 6.67
N VAL A 36 -6.39 15.50 5.49
CA VAL A 36 -6.58 14.66 4.31
C VAL A 36 -5.21 14.39 3.70
N VAL A 37 -4.81 13.12 3.66
CA VAL A 37 -3.54 12.66 3.09
C VAL A 37 -3.82 12.07 1.72
N LEU A 38 -3.17 12.65 0.70
CA LEU A 38 -3.18 12.15 -0.68
C LEU A 38 -1.85 11.47 -0.95
N ARG A 39 -1.87 10.15 -1.15
CA ARG A 39 -0.67 9.38 -1.48
C ARG A 39 -0.71 8.99 -2.96
N PRO A 40 0.27 9.38 -3.78
CA PRO A 40 0.36 8.93 -5.17
C PRO A 40 0.41 7.41 -5.23
N VAL A 41 -0.42 6.80 -6.08
CA VAL A 41 -0.39 5.36 -6.32
C VAL A 41 -0.39 5.09 -7.82
N THR A 42 0.50 4.21 -8.24
CA THR A 42 0.43 3.63 -9.58
C THR A 42 -0.68 2.59 -9.59
N VAL A 43 -1.69 2.76 -10.43
CA VAL A 43 -2.64 1.69 -10.74
C VAL A 43 -1.93 0.74 -11.69
N ALA A 44 -1.10 -0.13 -11.13
CA ALA A 44 -0.54 -1.24 -11.87
C ALA A 44 -1.70 -2.20 -12.21
N GLU A 45 -1.73 -2.74 -13.44
CA GLU A 45 -2.77 -3.67 -13.87
C GLU A 45 -3.06 -4.72 -12.79
N HIS A 46 -4.35 -4.99 -12.54
CA HIS A 46 -4.79 -5.99 -11.58
C HIS A 46 -4.07 -7.31 -11.87
N GLY A 47 -3.12 -7.68 -11.00
CA GLY A 47 -2.32 -8.90 -11.14
C GLY A 47 -0.82 -8.69 -11.31
N SER A 48 -0.35 -7.54 -11.82
CA SER A 48 1.09 -7.28 -12.01
C SER A 48 1.88 -7.19 -10.70
N ARG A 49 1.31 -6.53 -9.68
CA ARG A 49 1.86 -6.48 -8.32
C ARG A 49 1.89 -7.84 -7.66
N LEU A 50 0.80 -8.60 -7.77
CA LEU A 50 0.72 -9.96 -7.22
C LEU A 50 1.70 -10.91 -7.93
N ALA A 51 1.87 -10.78 -9.25
CA ALA A 51 2.86 -11.54 -10.01
C ALA A 51 4.29 -11.23 -9.54
N SER A 52 4.60 -9.95 -9.30
CA SER A 52 5.91 -9.52 -8.76
C SER A 52 6.16 -10.06 -7.35
N ILE A 53 5.15 -10.01 -6.48
CA ILE A 53 5.23 -10.60 -5.13
C ILE A 53 5.43 -12.11 -5.22
N ARG A 54 4.64 -12.82 -6.04
CA ARG A 54 4.77 -14.28 -6.24
C ARG A 54 6.13 -14.65 -6.82
N LYS A 55 6.68 -13.85 -7.73
CA LYS A 55 8.04 -14.03 -8.24
C LYS A 55 9.06 -13.93 -7.11
N LYS A 56 9.00 -12.88 -6.30
CA LYS A 56 9.91 -12.69 -5.16
C LYS A 56 9.82 -13.82 -4.13
N ILE A 57 8.62 -14.33 -3.85
CA ILE A 57 8.42 -15.50 -2.96
C ILE A 57 9.15 -16.73 -3.51
N ARG A 58 9.05 -16.98 -4.83
CA ARG A 58 9.78 -18.08 -5.48
C ARG A 58 11.29 -17.89 -5.48
N ASP A 59 11.76 -16.66 -5.74
CA ASP A 59 13.19 -16.33 -5.76
C ASP A 59 13.82 -16.51 -4.36
N LEU A 60 13.04 -16.30 -3.29
CA LEU A 60 13.43 -16.58 -1.91
C LEU A 60 13.36 -18.07 -1.54
N GLY A 61 12.96 -18.94 -2.46
CA GLY A 61 12.85 -20.38 -2.24
C GLY A 61 11.70 -20.80 -1.34
N ILE A 62 10.77 -19.89 -1.03
CA ILE A 62 9.64 -20.16 -0.13
C ILE A 62 8.61 -21.03 -0.84
N LYS A 63 8.30 -22.17 -0.25
CA LYS A 63 7.37 -23.19 -0.75
C LYS A 63 6.16 -23.31 0.17
N SER A 64 5.10 -23.92 -0.34
CA SER A 64 3.88 -24.19 0.44
C SER A 64 4.15 -25.03 1.69
N SER A 65 5.17 -25.90 1.66
CA SER A 65 5.62 -26.69 2.83
C SER A 65 6.10 -25.82 3.99
N ASP A 66 6.67 -24.65 3.70
CA ASP A 66 7.28 -23.77 4.69
C ASP A 66 6.20 -23.08 5.55
N ILE A 67 4.99 -22.96 5.02
CA ILE A 67 3.81 -22.49 5.76
C ILE A 67 3.51 -23.45 6.92
N GLY A 68 3.55 -24.76 6.67
CA GLY A 68 3.32 -25.77 7.69
C GLY A 68 4.35 -25.69 8.82
N GLN A 69 5.63 -25.54 8.47
CA GLN A 69 6.73 -25.38 9.42
C GLN A 69 6.60 -24.08 10.23
N ALA A 70 6.24 -22.97 9.58
CA ALA A 70 6.01 -21.69 10.26
C ALA A 70 4.86 -21.76 11.27
N ILE A 71 3.77 -22.46 10.93
CA ILE A 71 2.63 -22.68 11.85
C ILE A 71 3.06 -23.54 13.04
N GLN A 72 3.81 -24.62 12.82
CA GLN A 72 4.32 -25.47 13.90
C GLN A 72 5.25 -24.67 14.84
N TRP A 73 6.20 -23.93 14.27
CA TRP A 73 7.13 -23.10 15.03
C TRP A 73 6.41 -22.04 15.89
N ALA A 74 5.40 -21.37 15.33
CA ALA A 74 4.58 -20.41 16.07
C ALA A 74 3.85 -21.06 17.26
N ARG A 75 3.31 -22.28 17.07
CA ARG A 75 2.62 -23.04 18.12
C ARG A 75 3.56 -23.51 19.23
N GLU A 76 4.77 -23.94 18.89
CA GLU A 76 5.79 -24.34 19.86
C GLU A 76 6.28 -23.16 20.70
N ARG A 77 6.47 -21.99 20.08
CA ARG A 77 6.88 -20.77 20.78
C ARG A 77 5.82 -20.30 21.79
N GLY A 78 4.54 -20.41 21.44
CA GLY A 78 3.43 -20.13 22.37
C GLY A 78 3.31 -21.16 23.50
N ARG A 79 3.73 -22.41 23.29
CA ARG A 79 3.80 -23.44 24.33
C ARG A 79 4.96 -23.25 25.31
N ARG A 80 6.08 -22.71 24.84
CA ARG A 80 7.28 -22.42 25.66
C ARG A 80 7.16 -21.17 26.53
N GLN A 81 6.15 -20.33 26.29
CA GLN A 81 5.85 -19.12 27.05
C GLN A 81 4.77 -19.31 28.13
N ARG A 82 4.27 -20.54 28.29
CA ARG A 82 3.40 -20.97 29.39
C ARG A 82 4.18 -21.87 30.33
#